data_AF-A0A0U3G265-F1
#
_entry.id   AF-A0A0U3G265-F1
#
_cell.length_a   1.000
_cell.length_b   1.000
_cell.length_c   1.000
_cell.angle_alpha   90.00
_cell.angle_beta   90.00
_cell.angle_gamma   90.00
#
_symmetry.space_group_name_H-M   'P 1'
#
loop_
_entity.id
_entity.type
_entity.pdbx_description
1 polymer ?
#
loop_
_entity_poly.entity_id
_entity_poly.type
_entity_poly.pdbx_seq_one_letter_code
_entity_poly.pdbx_strand_id
1 'polypeptide(L)'
;MPKYPDFLRQVFNVVIAEHQNEIGSRLASDLRRMVWTAESKFKFNSFEVEDPREGLKKYFETEFAEVLKLLKPYKNVVEDLIEKVEEYYGKELAEILREKYKKIVSKEN
;
A
#
# COMPACT_ATOMS: atom_id res chain seq x y z
N MET A 1 23.97 4.30 -0.48
CA MET A 1 22.71 3.58 -0.21
C MET A 1 21.65 4.13 -1.16
N PRO A 2 20.81 3.31 -1.79
CA PRO A 2 19.64 3.83 -2.49
C PRO A 2 18.80 4.59 -1.47
N LYS A 3 18.41 5.83 -1.79
CA LYS A 3 17.43 6.56 -0.99
C LYS A 3 16.12 5.77 -1.08
N TYR A 4 15.68 5.21 0.04
CA TYR A 4 14.36 4.60 0.15
C TYR A 4 13.30 5.67 -0.17
N PRO A 5 12.16 5.30 -0.80
CA PRO A 5 11.07 6.23 -0.99
C PRO A 5 10.59 6.72 0.35
N ASP A 6 10.67 8.02 0.52
CA ASP A 6 10.25 8.79 1.69
C ASP A 6 8.76 8.60 2.04
N PHE A 7 7.96 8.07 1.09
CA PHE A 7 6.50 8.00 1.17
C PHE A 7 5.93 6.76 0.50
N LEU A 8 4.92 6.13 1.12
CA LEU A 8 4.17 5.01 0.51
C LEU A 8 3.55 5.41 -0.83
N ARG A 9 3.09 6.65 -1.00
CA ARG A 9 2.52 7.13 -2.28
C ARG A 9 3.49 6.99 -3.44
N GLN A 10 4.80 7.03 -3.22
CA GLN A 10 5.77 6.87 -4.30
C GLN A 10 5.75 5.43 -4.81
N VAL A 11 5.79 4.46 -3.88
CA VAL A 11 5.64 3.03 -4.20
C VAL A 11 4.28 2.77 -4.84
N PHE A 12 3.22 3.26 -4.22
CA PHE A 12 1.85 3.04 -4.65
C PHE A 12 1.57 3.65 -6.03
N ASN A 13 2.06 4.86 -6.31
CA ASN A 13 1.85 5.52 -7.60
C ASN A 13 2.53 4.79 -8.75
N VAL A 14 3.71 4.21 -8.52
CA VAL A 14 4.43 3.40 -9.52
C VAL A 14 3.57 2.19 -9.89
N VAL A 15 3.17 1.38 -8.91
CA VAL A 15 2.35 0.18 -9.14
C VAL A 15 1.03 0.53 -9.83
N ILE A 16 0.31 1.54 -9.33
CA ILE A 16 -0.98 1.96 -9.91
C ILE A 16 -0.81 2.50 -11.34
N ALA A 17 0.32 3.12 -11.68
CA ALA A 17 0.60 3.57 -13.04
C ALA A 17 0.90 2.40 -13.97
N GLU A 18 1.69 1.43 -13.52
CA GLU A 18 2.02 0.21 -14.27
C GLU A 18 0.76 -0.61 -14.61
N HIS A 19 -0.22 -0.65 -13.70
CA HIS A 19 -1.47 -1.37 -13.90
C HIS A 19 -2.67 -0.50 -14.28
N GLN A 20 -2.45 0.76 -14.69
CA GLN A 20 -3.55 1.72 -14.89
C GLN A 20 -4.60 1.24 -15.90
N ASN A 21 -4.19 0.48 -16.91
CA ASN A 21 -5.08 -0.09 -17.92
C ASN A 21 -6.00 -1.19 -17.36
N GLU A 22 -5.57 -1.90 -16.31
CA GLU A 22 -6.35 -2.97 -15.68
C GLU A 22 -7.40 -2.40 -14.71
N ILE A 23 -6.98 -1.48 -13.84
CA ILE A 23 -7.83 -0.92 -12.77
C ILE A 23 -8.72 0.23 -13.25
N GLY A 24 -8.33 0.92 -14.32
CA GLY A 24 -9.02 2.11 -14.83
C GLY A 24 -8.70 3.39 -14.05
N SER A 25 -8.82 4.53 -14.74
CA SER A 25 -8.41 5.85 -14.23
C SER A 25 -9.17 6.33 -13.00
N ARG A 26 -10.47 5.98 -12.90
CA ARG A 26 -11.32 6.35 -11.77
C ARG A 26 -10.86 5.67 -10.49
N LEU A 27 -10.78 4.35 -10.50
CA LEU A 27 -10.35 3.57 -9.34
C LEU A 27 -8.90 3.92 -8.94
N ALA A 28 -8.01 4.06 -9.92
CA ALA A 28 -6.64 4.53 -9.68
C ALA A 28 -6.61 5.87 -8.91
N SER A 29 -7.46 6.83 -9.29
CA SER A 29 -7.53 8.14 -8.63
C SER A 29 -8.06 8.03 -7.20
N ASP A 30 -9.10 7.22 -6.98
CA ASP A 30 -9.68 7.00 -5.65
C ASP A 30 -8.68 6.33 -4.70
N LEU A 31 -7.97 5.29 -5.17
CA LEU A 31 -6.94 4.60 -4.41
C LEU A 31 -5.77 5.52 -4.01
N ARG A 32 -5.28 6.34 -4.95
CA ARG A 32 -4.22 7.33 -4.67
C ARG A 32 -4.68 8.33 -3.60
N ARG A 33 -5.94 8.78 -3.64
CA ARG A 33 -6.50 9.68 -2.64
C ARG A 33 -6.58 9.02 -1.25
N MET A 34 -6.95 7.75 -1.16
CA MET A 34 -6.99 7.01 0.10
C MET A 34 -5.60 6.94 0.75
N VAL A 35 -4.57 6.56 -0.02
CA VAL A 35 -3.19 6.48 0.48
C VAL A 35 -2.67 7.85 0.90
N TRP A 36 -2.95 8.90 0.12
CA TRP A 36 -2.53 10.26 0.47
C TRP A 36 -3.21 10.77 1.74
N THR A 37 -4.50 10.48 1.92
CA THR A 37 -5.23 10.85 3.16
C THR A 37 -4.62 10.13 4.37
N ALA A 38 -4.26 8.86 4.20
CA ALA A 38 -3.62 8.07 5.24
C ALA A 38 -2.23 8.60 5.60
N GLU A 39 -1.43 9.03 4.63
CA GLU A 39 -0.11 9.64 4.88
C GLU A 39 -0.19 10.80 5.86
N SER A 40 -1.15 11.70 5.66
CA SER A 40 -1.38 12.84 6.55
C SER A 40 -1.90 12.40 7.93
N LYS A 41 -2.80 11.42 7.96
CA LYS A 41 -3.45 10.95 9.20
C LYS A 41 -2.50 10.18 10.12
N PHE A 42 -1.68 9.30 9.56
CA PHE A 42 -0.78 8.40 10.29
C PHE A 42 0.66 8.94 10.35
N LYS A 43 0.93 10.09 9.76
CA LYS A 43 2.22 10.79 9.80
C LYS A 43 3.41 9.94 9.36
N PHE A 44 3.22 9.04 8.39
CA PHE A 44 4.35 8.29 7.81
C PHE A 44 5.02 9.06 6.66
N ASN A 45 5.23 10.36 6.87
CA ASN A 45 6.01 11.22 6.00
C ASN A 45 7.40 11.46 6.59
N SER A 46 8.44 11.47 5.76
CA SER A 46 9.82 11.67 6.23
C SER A 46 10.17 13.13 6.59
N PHE A 47 9.22 14.06 6.48
CA PHE A 47 9.43 15.47 6.83
C PHE A 47 9.10 15.80 8.29
N GLU A 48 8.15 15.09 8.90
CA GLU A 48 7.63 15.42 10.24
C GLU A 48 8.00 14.38 11.31
N VAL A 49 8.51 13.20 10.92
CA VAL A 49 8.75 12.08 11.84
C VAL A 49 10.12 11.43 11.57
N GLU A 50 10.86 11.15 12.65
CA GLU A 50 12.20 10.53 12.62
C GLU A 50 12.17 9.08 12.08
N ASP A 51 11.10 8.33 12.35
CA ASP A 51 10.83 7.04 11.73
C ASP A 51 9.37 6.91 11.23
N PRO A 52 9.12 6.97 9.90
CA PRO A 52 7.78 6.83 9.33
C PRO A 52 7.24 5.40 9.40
N ARG A 53 8.04 4.39 9.76
CA ARG A 53 7.65 2.97 9.73
C ARG A 53 6.56 2.64 10.74
N GLU A 54 6.56 3.25 11.92
CA GLU A 54 5.50 3.02 12.92
C GLU A 54 4.14 3.48 12.40
N GLY A 55 4.08 4.67 11.79
CA GLY A 55 2.87 5.20 11.17
C GLY A 55 2.39 4.31 10.01
N LEU A 56 3.33 3.84 9.18
CA LEU A 56 3.04 2.95 8.06
C LEU A 56 2.50 1.60 8.54
N LYS A 57 3.14 1.00 9.55
CA LYS A 57 2.70 -0.25 10.19
C LYS A 57 1.27 -0.11 10.71
N LYS A 58 0.99 0.97 11.45
CA LYS A 58 -0.34 1.24 12.00
C LYS A 58 -1.38 1.40 10.89
N TYR A 59 -1.04 2.05 9.79
CA TYR A 59 -1.94 2.18 8.64
C TYR A 59 -2.24 0.80 8.01
N PHE A 60 -1.21 -0.01 7.77
CA PHE A 60 -1.36 -1.37 7.25
C PHE A 60 -2.24 -2.23 8.16
N GLU A 61 -2.04 -2.14 9.48
CA GLU A 61 -2.78 -2.88 10.49
C GLU A 61 -4.25 -2.45 10.65
N THR A 62 -4.59 -1.20 10.36
CA THR A 62 -5.94 -0.66 10.61
C THR A 62 -6.76 -0.47 9.33
N GLU A 63 -6.34 0.43 8.44
CA GLU A 63 -7.20 0.97 7.37
C GLU A 63 -6.85 0.47 5.97
N PHE A 64 -5.62 -0.02 5.74
CA PHE A 64 -5.19 -0.48 4.41
C PHE A 64 -5.98 -1.68 3.88
N ALA A 65 -6.71 -2.40 4.75
CA ALA A 65 -7.60 -3.47 4.32
C ALA A 65 -8.68 -3.00 3.33
N GLU A 66 -9.08 -1.72 3.37
CA GLU A 66 -10.04 -1.17 2.40
C GLU A 66 -9.43 -1.04 1.00
N VAL A 67 -8.18 -0.61 0.91
CA VAL A 67 -7.40 -0.57 -0.35
C VAL A 67 -7.28 -1.98 -0.93
N LEU A 68 -6.92 -2.97 -0.10
CA LEU A 68 -6.81 -4.36 -0.52
C LEU A 68 -8.15 -4.96 -0.97
N LYS A 69 -9.27 -4.57 -0.36
CA LYS A 69 -10.61 -5.02 -0.80
C LYS A 69 -10.96 -4.46 -2.17
N LEU A 70 -10.66 -3.19 -2.44
CA LEU A 70 -10.88 -2.58 -3.74
C LEU A 70 -9.98 -3.16 -4.83
N LEU A 71 -8.74 -3.51 -4.47
CA LEU A 71 -7.79 -4.15 -5.37
C LEU A 71 -7.96 -5.67 -5.48
N LYS A 72 -8.85 -6.29 -4.72
CA LYS A 72 -9.08 -7.74 -4.71
C LYS A 72 -9.29 -8.35 -6.10
N PRO A 73 -10.06 -7.75 -7.02
CA PRO A 73 -10.23 -8.29 -8.37
C PRO A 73 -8.94 -8.28 -9.21
N TYR A 74 -7.94 -7.49 -8.80
CA TYR A 74 -6.71 -7.20 -9.52
C TYR A 74 -5.52 -7.83 -8.79
N LYS A 75 -5.49 -9.16 -8.76
CA LYS A 75 -4.52 -9.94 -7.99
C LYS A 75 -3.07 -9.49 -8.24
N ASN A 76 -2.68 -9.31 -9.50
CA ASN A 76 -1.32 -8.91 -9.89
C ASN A 76 -0.91 -7.57 -9.25
N VAL A 77 -1.84 -6.61 -9.22
CA VAL A 77 -1.61 -5.28 -8.62
C VAL A 77 -1.33 -5.39 -7.13
N VAL A 78 -2.02 -6.30 -6.44
CA VAL A 78 -1.79 -6.54 -5.01
C VAL A 78 -0.45 -7.24 -4.77
N GLU A 79 -0.10 -8.22 -5.60
CA GLU A 79 1.18 -8.93 -5.50
C GLU A 79 2.36 -7.98 -5.75
N ASP A 80 2.34 -7.19 -6.82
CA ASP A 80 3.37 -6.20 -7.13
C ASP A 80 3.50 -5.13 -6.03
N LEU A 81 2.37 -4.70 -5.46
CA LEU A 81 2.37 -3.77 -4.33
C LEU A 81 3.06 -4.36 -3.10
N ILE A 82 2.79 -5.63 -2.79
CA ILE A 82 3.42 -6.32 -1.66
C ILE A 82 4.92 -6.49 -1.91
N GLU A 83 5.32 -6.86 -3.12
CA GLU A 83 6.73 -7.00 -3.50
C GLU A 83 7.48 -5.68 -3.37
N LYS A 84 6.90 -4.58 -3.86
CA LYS A 84 7.50 -3.24 -3.72
C LYS A 84 7.56 -2.80 -2.26
N VAL A 85 6.55 -3.12 -1.46
CA VAL A 85 6.60 -2.86 -0.01
C VAL A 85 7.72 -3.66 0.65
N GLU A 86 7.95 -4.92 0.27
CA GLU A 86 9.06 -5.72 0.78
C GLU A 86 10.41 -5.12 0.37
N GLU A 87 10.56 -4.72 -0.89
CA GLU A 87 11.77 -4.11 -1.46
C GLU A 87 12.18 -2.85 -0.69
N TYR A 88 11.22 -1.97 -0.40
CA TYR A 88 11.51 -0.64 0.14
C TYR A 88 11.35 -0.52 1.66
N TYR A 89 10.43 -1.28 2.25
CA TYR A 89 10.09 -1.17 3.67
C TYR A 89 10.39 -2.44 4.48
N GLY A 90 10.77 -3.52 3.80
CA GLY A 90 11.22 -4.76 4.41
C GLY A 90 10.12 -5.80 4.61
N LYS A 91 10.56 -7.04 4.83
CA LYS A 91 9.72 -8.22 4.91
C LYS A 91 8.62 -8.14 5.97
N GLU A 92 8.91 -7.53 7.13
CA GLU A 92 7.92 -7.43 8.23
C GLU A 92 6.64 -6.72 7.77
N LEU A 93 6.78 -5.57 7.09
CA LEU A 93 5.63 -4.78 6.64
C LEU A 93 4.90 -5.44 5.47
N ALA A 94 5.64 -6.11 4.59
CA ALA A 94 5.05 -6.89 3.49
C ALA A 94 4.21 -8.07 4.00
N GLU A 95 4.66 -8.78 5.04
CA GLU A 95 3.89 -9.90 5.60
C GLU A 95 2.56 -9.46 6.21
N ILE A 96 2.47 -8.26 6.80
CA ILE A 96 1.20 -7.71 7.28
C ILE A 96 0.19 -7.62 6.12
N LEU A 97 0.63 -7.18 4.95
CA LEU A 97 -0.20 -7.07 3.75
C LEU A 97 -0.58 -8.44 3.20
N ARG A 98 0.35 -9.39 3.13
CA ARG A 98 0.10 -10.77 2.68
C ARG A 98 -0.97 -11.44 3.53
N GLU A 99 -0.83 -11.40 4.85
CA GLU A 99 -1.78 -12.00 5.78
C GLU A 99 -3.17 -11.37 5.69
N LYS A 100 -3.22 -10.04 5.53
CA LYS A 100 -4.50 -9.33 5.32
C LYS A 100 -5.16 -9.71 4.01
N TYR A 101 -4.42 -9.73 2.92
CA TYR A 101 -4.94 -10.10 1.62
C TYR A 101 -5.44 -11.55 1.62
N LYS A 102 -4.67 -12.49 2.18
CA LYS A 102 -5.09 -13.88 2.38
C LYS A 102 -6.42 -13.98 3.13
N LYS A 103 -6.58 -13.26 4.24
CA LYS A 103 -7.85 -13.22 4.99
C LYS A 103 -9.02 -12.65 4.18
N ILE A 104 -8.77 -11.66 3.32
CA ILE A 104 -9.79 -11.07 2.43
C ILE A 104 -10.22 -12.07 1.34
N VAL A 105 -9.30 -12.87 0.83
CA VAL A 105 -9.59 -13.89 -0.19
C VAL A 105 -10.24 -15.12 0.43
N SER A 106 -9.81 -15.56 1.62
CA SER A 106 -10.33 -16.78 2.27
C SER A 106 -11.72 -16.64 2.89
N LYS A 107 -12.22 -15.43 3.19
CA LYS A 107 -13.53 -15.21 3.82
C LYS A 107 -14.73 -15.39 2.88
N GLU A 108 -14.50 -15.66 1.59
CA GLU A 108 -15.56 -15.89 0.59
C GLU A 108 -15.53 -17.31 -0.02
N ASN A 109 -14.75 -18.23 0.56
CA ASN A 109 -14.80 -19.68 0.29
C ASN A 109 -15.39 -20.42 1.48
#